data_AF-Q9JJ47-F1
#
_entry.id   AF-Q9JJ47-F1
#
_cell.length_a   1.000
_cell.length_b   1.000
_cell.length_c   1.000
_cell.angle_alpha   90.00
_cell.angle_beta   90.00
_cell.angle_gamma   90.00
#
_symmetry.space_group_name_H-M   'P 1'
#
loop_
_entity.id
_entity.type
_entity.pdbx_description
1 polymer ?
#
loop_
_entity_poly.entity_id
_entity_poly.type
_entity_poly.pdbx_seq_one_letter_code
_entity_poly.pdbx_strand_id
1 'polypeptide(L)'
;MTEHIIMMHGHVFGAYFGLTVAWWLSRSLPRRVGENAQTEKVQMATSSSLFAMLGTLFLWIFWPAINSALLEGTKKRNAVFNTYYALAVSAVTATSMSALSHPQGKINM
;
A
#
# COMPACT_ATOMS: atom_id res chain seq x y z
N MET A 1 14.43 -19.54 -9.13
CA MET A 1 14.58 -19.44 -7.67
C MET A 1 14.87 -17.99 -7.25
N THR A 2 15.66 -17.25 -8.02
CA THR A 2 15.99 -15.83 -7.83
C THR A 2 14.77 -14.88 -7.91
N GLU A 3 13.79 -15.21 -8.77
CA GLU A 3 12.56 -14.44 -9.02
C GLU A 3 11.69 -14.17 -7.77
N HIS A 4 11.57 -15.15 -6.87
CA HIS A 4 10.74 -15.01 -5.67
C HIS A 4 11.41 -14.22 -4.54
N ILE A 5 12.72 -13.98 -4.64
CA ILE A 5 13.49 -13.36 -3.56
C ILE A 5 13.20 -11.87 -3.50
N ILE A 6 13.19 -11.15 -4.63
CA ILE A 6 12.99 -9.69 -4.66
C ILE A 6 11.60 -9.31 -4.13
N MET A 7 10.56 -10.03 -4.57
CA MET A 7 9.19 -9.73 -4.18
C MET A 7 8.92 -10.02 -2.69
N MET A 8 9.45 -11.12 -2.14
CA MET A 8 9.27 -11.44 -0.71
C MET A 8 10.20 -10.65 0.20
N HIS A 9 11.48 -10.51 -0.15
CA HIS A 9 12.47 -9.89 0.72
C HIS A 9 12.40 -8.37 0.67
N GLY A 10 12.12 -7.78 -0.49
CA GLY A 10 12.05 -6.32 -0.64
C GLY A 10 10.92 -5.69 0.17
N HIS A 11 9.69 -6.22 0.05
CA HIS A 11 8.54 -5.68 0.78
C HIS A 11 8.66 -5.89 2.30
N VAL A 12 9.07 -7.08 2.72
CA VAL A 12 9.22 -7.40 4.16
C VAL A 12 10.35 -6.59 4.78
N PHE A 13 11.52 -6.51 4.13
CA PHE A 13 12.62 -5.68 4.59
C PHE A 13 12.22 -4.21 4.71
N GLY A 14 11.63 -3.63 3.64
CA GLY A 14 11.23 -2.23 3.63
C GLY A 14 10.21 -1.90 4.72
N ALA A 15 9.24 -2.78 4.97
CA ALA A 15 8.23 -2.60 6.01
C ALA A 15 8.85 -2.58 7.41
N TYR A 16 9.67 -3.59 7.77
CA TYR A 16 10.28 -3.66 9.09
C TYR A 16 11.34 -2.58 9.29
N PHE A 17 12.18 -2.30 8.29
CA PHE A 17 13.17 -1.23 8.35
C PHE A 17 12.47 0.13 8.55
N GLY A 18 11.46 0.44 7.72
CA GLY A 18 10.71 1.70 7.85
C GLY A 18 10.03 1.85 9.21
N LEU A 19 9.43 0.78 9.73
CA LEU A 19 8.79 0.78 11.05
C LEU A 19 9.80 1.05 12.17
N THR A 20 10.96 0.40 12.15
CA THR A 20 12.01 0.60 13.17
C THR A 20 12.57 2.03 13.15
N VAL A 21 12.80 2.59 11.95
CA VAL A 21 13.26 3.97 11.78
C VAL A 21 12.19 4.96 12.26
N ALA A 22 10.92 4.79 11.88
CA ALA A 22 9.82 5.64 12.33
C ALA A 22 9.65 5.60 13.85
N TRP A 23 9.79 4.42 14.46
CA TRP A 23 9.71 4.25 15.91
C TRP A 23 10.88 4.94 16.64
N TRP A 24 12.09 4.83 16.11
CA TRP A 24 13.25 5.50 16.68
C TRP A 24 13.15 7.03 16.61
N LEU A 25 12.78 7.57 15.44
CA LEU A 25 12.63 9.01 15.22
C LEU A 25 11.48 9.60 16.04
N SER A 26 10.34 8.90 16.15
CA SER A 26 9.19 9.38 16.92
C SER A 26 9.47 9.46 18.43
N ARG A 27 10.40 8.65 18.95
CA ARG A 27 10.88 8.75 20.34
C ARG A 27 11.81 9.94 20.58
N SER A 28 12.49 10.41 19.53
CA SER A 28 13.43 11.55 19.60
C SER A 28 12.72 12.91 19.47
N LEU A 29 11.48 12.94 18.98
CA LEU A 29 10.73 14.18 18.79
C LEU A 29 9.92 14.55 20.06
N PRO A 30 10.01 15.79 20.58
CA PRO A 30 9.21 16.22 21.72
C PRO A 30 7.71 16.13 21.40
N ARG A 31 6.95 15.50 22.29
CA ARG A 31 5.48 15.33 22.20
C ARG A 31 4.76 16.66 22.42
N ARG A 32 4.94 17.63 21.52
CA ARG A 32 4.20 18.90 21.51
C ARG A 32 3.54 19.09 20.16
N VAL A 33 2.35 18.53 19.95
CA VAL A 33 1.29 19.30 19.30
C VAL A 33 -0.07 18.84 19.81
N GLY A 34 -0.69 19.69 20.63
CA GLY A 34 -2.11 19.59 20.99
C GLY A 34 -2.99 20.00 19.81
N GLU A 35 -4.20 19.44 19.79
CA GLU A 35 -5.44 19.77 19.04
C GLU A 35 -5.36 20.46 17.66
N ASN A 36 -4.55 21.51 17.47
CA ASN A 36 -4.41 22.27 16.23
C ASN A 36 -3.72 21.48 15.10
N ALA A 37 -2.77 20.57 15.39
CA ALA A 37 -2.20 19.69 14.35
C ALA A 37 -3.16 18.59 13.91
N GLN A 38 -4.20 18.26 14.69
CA GLN A 38 -5.19 17.27 14.24
C GLN A 38 -6.07 17.87 13.14
N THR A 39 -6.47 19.13 13.29
CA THR A 39 -7.26 19.86 12.28
C THR A 39 -6.47 20.07 10.98
N GLU A 40 -5.19 20.41 11.06
CA GLU A 40 -4.32 20.56 9.89
C GLU A 40 -4.03 19.20 9.20
N LYS A 41 -3.87 18.11 9.96
CA LYS A 41 -3.75 16.75 9.42
C LYS A 41 -5.00 16.30 8.66
N VAL A 42 -6.20 16.64 9.15
CA VAL A 42 -7.46 16.32 8.49
C VAL A 42 -7.66 17.13 7.19
N GLN A 43 -7.23 18.40 7.18
CA GLN A 43 -7.29 19.23 5.98
C GLN A 43 -6.26 18.83 4.91
N MET A 44 -5.04 18.44 5.32
CA MET A 44 -4.08 17.78 4.40
C MET A 44 -4.61 16.45 3.89
N ALA A 45 -5.36 15.69 4.68
CA ALA A 45 -5.88 14.38 4.27
C ALA A 45 -6.77 14.47 3.01
N THR A 46 -7.52 15.55 2.81
CA THR A 46 -8.50 15.65 1.70
C THR A 46 -7.85 15.91 0.34
N SER A 47 -6.84 16.78 0.25
CA SER A 47 -6.05 16.96 -0.99
C SER A 47 -5.01 15.86 -1.19
N SER A 48 -4.49 15.30 -0.09
CA SER A 48 -3.60 14.13 -0.09
C SER A 48 -4.29 12.86 -0.59
N SER A 49 -5.60 12.66 -0.38
CA SER A 49 -6.30 11.45 -0.79
C SER A 49 -6.35 11.25 -2.31
N LEU A 50 -6.54 12.30 -3.12
CA LEU A 50 -6.56 12.15 -4.58
C LEU A 50 -5.18 11.81 -5.16
N PHE A 51 -4.10 12.43 -4.65
CA PHE A 51 -2.75 12.09 -5.07
C PHE A 51 -2.35 10.68 -4.62
N ALA A 52 -2.75 10.28 -3.40
CA ALA A 52 -2.57 8.92 -2.91
C ALA A 52 -3.33 7.91 -3.79
N MET A 53 -4.57 8.19 -4.18
CA MET A 53 -5.33 7.37 -5.11
C MET A 53 -4.66 7.25 -6.48
N LEU A 54 -4.11 8.34 -7.02
CA LEU A 54 -3.38 8.31 -8.29
C LEU A 54 -2.14 7.40 -8.18
N GLY A 55 -1.40 7.50 -7.07
CA GLY A 55 -0.30 6.58 -6.75
C GLY A 55 -0.76 5.13 -6.71
N THR A 56 -1.86 4.85 -5.98
CA THR A 56 -2.45 3.50 -5.89
C THR A 56 -2.83 2.96 -7.27
N LEU A 57 -3.44 3.77 -8.14
CA LEU A 57 -3.81 3.36 -9.49
C LEU A 57 -2.58 3.06 -10.36
N PHE A 58 -1.55 3.90 -10.26
CA PHE A 58 -0.29 3.67 -10.97
C PHE A 58 0.35 2.35 -10.52
N LEU A 59 0.46 2.12 -9.20
CA LEU A 59 0.96 0.86 -8.67
C LEU A 59 0.13 -0.33 -9.16
N TRP A 60 -1.20 -0.23 -9.13
CA TRP A 60 -2.10 -1.31 -9.54
C TRP A 60 -1.91 -1.72 -11.01
N ILE A 61 -1.76 -0.74 -11.91
CA ILE A 61 -1.56 -0.98 -13.35
C ILE A 61 -0.18 -1.59 -13.63
N PHE A 62 0.87 -1.12 -12.96
CA PHE A 62 2.25 -1.55 -13.25
C PHE A 62 2.70 -2.77 -12.44
N TRP A 63 2.00 -3.16 -11.38
CA TRP A 63 2.36 -4.31 -10.53
C TRP A 63 2.55 -5.63 -11.31
N PRO A 64 1.66 -6.01 -12.26
CA PRO A 64 1.84 -7.23 -13.05
C PRO A 64 3.12 -7.22 -13.88
N ALA A 65 3.55 -6.05 -14.35
CA ALA A 65 4.82 -5.89 -15.07
C ALA A 65 6.01 -6.07 -14.13
N ILE A 66 5.98 -5.49 -12.93
CA ILE A 66 7.03 -5.64 -11.90
C ILE A 66 7.20 -7.12 -11.51
N ASN A 67 6.10 -7.82 -11.22
CA ASN A 67 6.13 -9.23 -10.80
C ASN A 67 6.50 -10.22 -11.91
N SER A 68 6.48 -9.79 -13.17
CA SER A 68 6.80 -10.64 -14.32
C SER A 68 8.05 -10.20 -15.07
N ALA A 69 8.74 -9.15 -14.58
CA ALA A 69 9.84 -8.49 -15.28
C ALA A 69 10.99 -9.44 -15.63
N LEU A 70 11.28 -10.38 -14.74
CA LEU A 70 12.40 -11.33 -14.86
C LEU A 70 11.94 -12.73 -15.31
N LEU A 71 10.65 -12.90 -15.63
CA LEU A 71 10.08 -14.14 -16.14
C LEU A 71 9.96 -14.12 -17.67
N GLU A 72 10.05 -15.30 -18.27
CA GLU A 72 9.94 -15.49 -19.72
C GLU A 72 8.84 -16.49 -20.11
N GLY A 73 8.41 -16.43 -21.38
CA GLY A 73 7.48 -17.37 -21.98
C GLY A 73 6.15 -17.50 -21.24
N THR A 74 5.69 -18.74 -21.06
CA THR A 74 4.41 -19.04 -20.40
C THR A 74 4.38 -18.63 -18.92
N LYS A 75 5.52 -18.65 -18.23
CA LYS A 75 5.62 -18.25 -16.82
C LYS A 75 5.35 -16.76 -16.65
N LYS A 76 5.85 -15.92 -17.56
CA LYS A 76 5.55 -14.47 -17.59
C LYS A 76 4.06 -14.21 -17.70
N ARG A 77 3.41 -14.85 -18.68
CA ARG A 77 1.96 -14.72 -18.91
C ARG A 77 1.15 -15.14 -17.67
N ASN A 78 1.50 -16.27 -17.07
CA ASN A 78 0.82 -16.77 -15.88
C ASN A 78 1.01 -15.82 -14.68
N ALA A 79 2.21 -15.27 -14.48
CA ALA A 79 2.49 -14.32 -13.41
C ALA A 79 1.70 -13.02 -13.57
N VAL A 80 1.55 -12.51 -14.80
CA VAL A 80 0.71 -11.35 -15.10
C VAL A 80 -0.74 -11.61 -14.71
N PHE A 81 -1.34 -12.70 -15.19
CA PHE A 81 -2.74 -13.02 -14.88
C PHE A 81 -2.95 -13.26 -13.39
N ASN A 82 -2.08 -14.05 -12.74
CA ASN A 82 -2.20 -14.32 -11.31
C ASN A 82 -2.10 -13.03 -10.48
N THR A 83 -1.17 -12.14 -10.82
CA THR A 83 -1.02 -10.84 -10.15
C THR A 83 -2.27 -9.99 -10.34
N TYR A 84 -2.80 -9.93 -11.57
CA TYR A 84 -4.01 -9.16 -11.87
C TYR A 84 -5.21 -9.66 -11.06
N TYR A 85 -5.46 -10.97 -11.02
CA TYR A 85 -6.56 -11.52 -10.23
C TYR A 85 -6.37 -11.31 -8.73
N ALA A 86 -5.15 -11.47 -8.22
CA ALA A 86 -4.86 -11.21 -6.81
C ALA A 86 -5.14 -9.74 -6.43
N LEU A 87 -4.77 -8.79 -7.30
CA LEU A 87 -5.05 -7.37 -7.09
C LEU A 87 -6.54 -7.02 -7.20
N ALA A 88 -7.28 -7.66 -8.11
CA ALA A 88 -8.71 -7.44 -8.24
C ALA A 88 -9.46 -7.94 -6.99
N VAL A 89 -9.16 -9.17 -6.55
CA VAL A 89 -9.79 -9.76 -5.36
C VAL A 89 -9.41 -8.99 -4.10
N SER A 90 -8.15 -8.55 -3.96
CA SER A 90 -7.73 -7.78 -2.79
C SER A 90 -8.41 -6.41 -2.73
N ALA A 91 -8.61 -5.73 -3.87
CA ALA A 91 -9.30 -4.44 -3.90
C ALA A 91 -10.77 -4.56 -3.48
N VAL A 92 -11.49 -5.57 -3.99
CA VAL A 92 -12.87 -5.86 -3.58
C VAL A 92 -12.91 -6.19 -2.08
N THR A 93 -12.04 -7.10 -1.63
CA THR A 93 -11.99 -7.53 -0.23
C THR A 93 -11.67 -6.38 0.71
N ALA A 94 -10.67 -5.55 0.39
CA ALA A 94 -10.30 -4.40 1.20
C ALA A 94 -11.43 -3.36 1.27
N THR A 95 -12.13 -3.13 0.16
CA THR A 95 -13.28 -2.21 0.12
C THR A 95 -14.45 -2.74 0.94
N SER A 96 -14.80 -4.02 0.79
CA SER A 96 -15.84 -4.67 1.59
C SER A 96 -15.49 -4.67 3.08
N MET A 97 -14.25 -4.99 3.43
CA MET A 97 -13.76 -4.97 4.82
C MET A 97 -13.76 -3.56 5.40
N SER A 98 -13.40 -2.54 4.61
CA SER A 98 -13.45 -1.13 5.01
C SER A 98 -14.88 -0.72 5.36
N ALA A 99 -15.84 -1.04 4.49
CA ALA A 99 -17.25 -0.77 4.75
C ALA A 99 -17.78 -1.54 5.97
N LEU A 100 -17.43 -2.82 6.12
CA LEU A 100 -17.87 -3.66 7.26
C LEU A 100 -17.29 -3.19 8.60
N SER A 101 -16.07 -2.67 8.59
CA SER A 101 -15.39 -2.21 9.82
C SER A 101 -15.82 -0.80 10.22
N HIS A 102 -16.46 -0.04 9.32
CA HIS A 102 -16.93 1.30 9.62
C HIS A 102 -18.34 1.25 10.25
N PRO A 103 -18.59 1.89 11.43
CA PRO A 103 -19.89 1.83 12.11
C PRO A 103 -21.08 2.32 11.27
N GLN A 104 -20.81 3.15 10.25
CA GLN A 104 -21.80 3.71 9.32
C GLN A 104 -21.74 3.10 7.91
N GLY A 105 -20.96 2.04 7.68
CA GLY A 105 -20.82 1.41 6.36
C GLY A 105 -20.04 2.24 5.33
N LYS A 106 -19.31 3.28 5.75
CA LYS A 106 -18.55 4.16 4.86
C LYS A 106 -17.21 3.53 4.48
N ILE A 107 -16.80 3.75 3.24
CA ILE A 107 -15.47 3.34 2.76
C ILE A 107 -14.48 4.44 3.16
N ASN A 108 -13.42 4.05 3.86
CA ASN A 108 -12.28 4.92 4.08
C ASN A 108 -11.33 4.84 2.88
N MET A 109 -10.95 6.00 2.33
CA MET A 109 -10.04 6.16 1.19
C MET A 109 -8.62 6.47 1.64
#